data_AF-A0A965FQB2-F1
#
_entry.id   AF-A0A965FQB2-F1
#
_cell.length_a   1.000
_cell.length_b   1.000
_cell.length_c   1.000
_cell.angle_alpha   90.00
_cell.angle_beta   90.00
_cell.angle_gamma   90.00
#
_symmetry.space_group_name_H-M   'P 1'
#
loop_
_entity.id
_entity.type
_entity.pdbx_description
1 polymer ?
#
loop_
_entity_poly.entity_id
_entity_poly.type
_entity_poly.pdbx_seq_one_letter_code
_entity_poly.pdbx_strand_id
1 'polypeptide(L)'
;GQWRDIDRLARAPIDAVGQLAGGEKVTGVADLRDALKGNPEQFVQTLTEKLMTYALGRSVQYYDMPLVRRIVRDVKAQDNRFNAIIRGIVAVCIEWMSRRRSTVSRYG
;
A
#
# COMPACT_ATOMS: atom_id res chain seq x y z
N GLY A 1 13.04 11.68 11.78
CA GLY A 1 13.16 12.20 10.40
C GLY A 1 13.70 13.60 10.49
N GLN A 2 14.74 13.91 9.72
CA GLN A 2 15.29 15.27 9.66
C GLN A 2 14.54 16.03 8.56
N TRP A 3 13.83 17.08 8.95
CA TRP A 3 13.31 18.08 8.03
C TRP A 3 14.48 18.70 7.28
N ARG A 4 14.32 18.89 5.97
CA ARG A 4 15.33 19.51 5.10
C ARG A 4 14.63 20.64 4.37
N ASP A 5 15.11 21.86 4.58
CA ASP A 5 14.57 23.06 3.93
C ASP A 5 15.32 23.42 2.64
N ILE A 6 16.46 22.78 2.40
CA ILE A 6 17.42 23.14 1.34
C ILE A 6 17.91 21.89 0.64
N ASP A 7 17.83 21.88 -0.69
CA ASP A 7 18.47 20.86 -1.51
C ASP A 7 19.99 21.11 -1.49
N ARG A 8 20.75 20.17 -0.92
CA ARG A 8 22.21 20.27 -0.81
C ARG A 8 22.94 20.27 -2.15
N LEU A 9 22.34 19.71 -3.19
CA LEU A 9 22.92 19.63 -4.53
C LEU A 9 22.60 20.88 -5.35
N ALA A 10 21.40 21.44 -5.19
CA ALA A 10 20.95 22.59 -5.95
C ALA A 10 21.12 23.95 -5.24
N ARG A 11 21.43 23.98 -3.93
CA ARG A 11 21.44 25.19 -3.08
C ARG A 11 20.15 26.04 -3.18
N ALA A 12 19.04 25.40 -3.50
CA ALA A 12 17.73 26.03 -3.62
C ALA A 12 16.82 25.60 -2.46
N PRO A 13 15.84 26.45 -2.07
CA PRO A 13 14.72 26.00 -1.24
C PRO A 13 14.08 24.78 -1.91
N ILE A 14 13.76 23.75 -1.12
CA ILE A 14 13.06 22.59 -1.67
C ILE A 14 11.66 23.03 -2.09
N ASP A 15 11.45 23.12 -3.40
CA ASP A 15 10.14 23.35 -3.98
C ASP A 15 9.34 22.04 -3.88
N ALA A 16 8.52 21.95 -2.82
CA ALA A 16 7.66 20.79 -2.58
C ALA A 16 6.39 20.81 -3.45
N VAL A 17 6.31 21.72 -4.42
CA VAL A 17 5.16 21.84 -5.33
C VAL A 17 5.14 20.68 -6.31
N GLY A 18 4.20 19.76 -6.11
CA GLY A 18 3.91 18.64 -6.99
C GLY A 18 2.46 18.67 -7.47
N GLN A 19 2.17 18.10 -8.63
CA GLN A 19 0.80 17.96 -9.12
C GLN A 19 0.39 16.49 -9.01
N LEU A 20 -0.71 16.22 -8.31
CA LEU A 20 -1.28 14.88 -8.21
C LEU A 20 -1.98 14.49 -9.51
N ALA A 21 -2.18 13.19 -9.73
CA ALA A 21 -2.80 12.65 -10.95
C ALA A 21 -4.20 13.22 -11.25
N GLY A 22 -4.89 13.79 -10.24
CA GLY A 22 -6.17 14.48 -10.39
C GLY A 22 -6.08 15.98 -10.74
N GLY A 23 -4.87 16.52 -10.94
CA GLY A 23 -4.64 17.95 -11.24
C GLY A 23 -4.46 18.84 -10.02
N GLU A 24 -4.66 18.31 -8.81
CA GLU A 24 -4.54 19.02 -7.55
C GLU A 24 -3.06 19.37 -7.27
N LYS A 25 -2.80 20.65 -6.98
CA LYS A 25 -1.46 21.15 -6.62
C LYS A 25 -1.22 20.88 -5.14
N VAL A 26 -0.16 20.15 -4.84
CA VAL A 26 0.31 19.86 -3.49
C VAL A 26 1.51 20.77 -3.25
N THR A 27 1.39 21.72 -2.33
CA THR A 27 2.50 22.64 -1.99
C THR A 27 3.30 22.19 -0.76
N GLY A 28 2.85 21.13 -0.08
CA GLY A 28 3.55 20.52 1.04
C GLY A 28 2.89 19.25 1.59
N VAL A 29 3.42 18.73 2.70
CA VAL A 29 2.99 17.47 3.32
C VAL A 29 1.54 17.52 3.82
N ALA A 30 1.05 18.69 4.23
CA ALA A 30 -0.33 18.89 4.66
C ALA A 30 -1.31 18.68 3.49
N ASP A 31 -1.05 19.32 2.35
CA ASP A 31 -1.85 19.19 1.14
C ASP A 31 -1.83 17.76 0.60
N LEU A 32 -0.67 17.08 0.68
CA LEU A 32 -0.56 15.67 0.30
C LEU A 32 -1.47 14.80 1.16
N ARG A 33 -1.48 15.03 2.48
CA ARG A 33 -2.34 14.29 3.40
C ARG A 33 -3.82 14.54 3.09
N ASP A 34 -4.20 15.76 2.78
CA ASP A 34 -5.59 16.10 2.51
C ASP A 34 -6.06 15.55 1.16
N ALA A 35 -5.21 15.57 0.13
CA ALA A 35 -5.48 14.90 -1.12
C ALA A 35 -5.56 13.36 -0.99
N LEU A 36 -4.72 12.76 -0.12
CA LEU A 36 -4.82 11.33 0.21
C LEU A 36 -6.14 11.00 0.95
N LYS A 37 -6.67 11.92 1.77
CA LYS A 37 -8.01 11.77 2.36
C LYS A 37 -9.12 11.86 1.32
N GLY A 38 -8.91 12.58 0.21
CA GLY A 38 -9.88 12.69 -0.88
C GLY A 38 -10.09 11.38 -1.65
N ASN A 39 -9.09 10.49 -1.68
CA ASN A 39 -9.15 9.21 -2.40
C ASN A 39 -8.71 8.02 -1.52
N PRO A 40 -9.44 7.73 -0.42
CA PRO A 40 -9.00 6.75 0.57
C PRO A 40 -8.94 5.32 -0.01
N GLU A 41 -9.82 4.99 -0.97
CA GLU A 41 -9.83 3.66 -1.59
C GLU A 41 -8.60 3.41 -2.46
N GLN A 42 -8.21 4.38 -3.30
CA GLN A 42 -7.00 4.27 -4.12
C GLN A 42 -5.76 4.18 -3.25
N PHE A 43 -5.69 4.99 -2.18
CA PHE A 43 -4.59 4.92 -1.22
C PHE A 43 -4.48 3.54 -0.57
N VAL A 44 -5.59 3.01 -0.02
CA VAL A 44 -5.62 1.69 0.61
C VAL A 44 -5.25 0.60 -0.38
N GLN A 45 -5.73 0.68 -1.62
CA GLN A 45 -5.36 -0.27 -2.68
C GLN A 45 -3.86 -0.23 -2.97
N THR A 46 -3.31 0.95 -3.27
CA THR A 46 -1.87 1.09 -3.56
C THR A 46 -1.01 0.64 -2.39
N LEU A 47 -1.38 1.00 -1.17
CA LEU A 47 -0.67 0.57 0.04
C LEU A 47 -0.72 -0.95 0.19
N THR A 48 -1.88 -1.56 -0.03
CA THR A 48 -2.05 -3.02 0.02
C THR A 48 -1.17 -3.71 -1.03
N GLU A 49 -1.13 -3.22 -2.26
CA GLU A 49 -0.28 -3.77 -3.34
C GLU A 49 1.22 -3.68 -3.00
N LYS A 50 1.67 -2.54 -2.46
CA LYS A 50 3.07 -2.38 -2.04
C LYS A 50 3.42 -3.33 -0.89
N LEU A 51 2.57 -3.46 0.12
CA LEU A 51 2.81 -4.38 1.23
C LEU A 51 2.75 -5.84 0.81
N MET A 52 1.85 -6.20 -0.10
CA MET A 52 1.79 -7.54 -0.71
C MET A 52 3.07 -7.90 -1.45
N THR A 53 3.78 -6.94 -2.02
CA THR A 53 5.08 -7.19 -2.67
C THR A 53 6.11 -7.71 -1.66
N TYR A 54 6.14 -7.16 -0.45
CA TYR A 54 6.99 -7.65 0.64
C TYR A 54 6.53 -9.00 1.18
N ALA A 55 5.21 -9.20 1.30
CA ALA A 55 4.62 -10.44 1.80
C ALA A 55 4.84 -11.63 0.84
N LEU A 56 4.80 -11.37 -0.47
CA LEU A 56 5.00 -12.39 -1.51
C LEU A 56 6.48 -12.59 -1.89
N GLY A 57 7.35 -11.61 -1.59
CA GLY A 57 8.74 -11.58 -2.07
C GLY A 57 8.89 -11.35 -3.57
N ARG A 58 7.80 -10.94 -4.26
CA ARG A 58 7.76 -10.64 -5.68
C ARG A 58 6.74 -9.54 -5.95
N SER A 59 6.84 -8.87 -7.09
CA SER A 59 5.81 -7.94 -7.56
C SER A 59 4.45 -8.65 -7.66
N VAL A 60 3.40 -7.91 -7.30
CA VAL A 60 2.00 -8.32 -7.48
C VAL A 60 1.73 -8.52 -8.98
N GLN A 61 1.08 -9.64 -9.34
CA GLN A 61 0.70 -9.96 -10.70
C GLN A 61 -0.82 -9.96 -10.88
N TYR A 62 -1.30 -10.05 -12.12
CA TYR A 62 -2.73 -9.96 -12.46
C TYR A 62 -3.59 -10.99 -11.70
N TYR A 63 -3.05 -12.19 -11.44
CA TYR A 63 -3.75 -13.25 -10.71
C TYR A 63 -3.80 -13.02 -9.19
N ASP A 64 -3.02 -12.08 -8.65
CA ASP A 64 -3.10 -11.65 -7.26
C ASP A 64 -4.16 -10.55 -7.06
N MET A 65 -4.62 -9.89 -8.13
CA MET A 65 -5.59 -8.80 -8.04
C MET A 65 -6.93 -9.17 -7.38
N PRO A 66 -7.50 -10.39 -7.55
CA PRO A 66 -8.67 -10.81 -6.78
C PRO A 66 -8.44 -10.80 -5.26
N LEU A 67 -7.23 -11.16 -4.84
CA LEU A 67 -6.81 -11.22 -3.44
C LEU A 67 -6.64 -9.82 -2.86
N VAL A 68 -5.97 -8.94 -3.60
CA VAL A 68 -5.85 -7.51 -3.26
C VAL A 68 -7.23 -6.88 -3.09
N ARG A 69 -8.14 -7.07 -4.06
CA ARG A 69 -9.51 -6.54 -4.00
C ARG A 69 -10.34 -7.10 -2.84
N ARG A 70 -10.08 -8.34 -2.42
CA ARG A 70 -10.69 -8.92 -1.21
C ARG A 70 -10.21 -8.18 0.03
N ILE A 71 -8.89 -8.05 0.22
CA ILE A 71 -8.31 -7.32 1.36
C ILE A 71 -8.84 -5.89 1.43
N VAL A 72 -8.84 -5.16 0.30
CA VAL A 72 -9.35 -3.77 0.26
C VAL A 72 -10.82 -3.68 0.69
N ARG A 73 -11.67 -4.64 0.27
CA ARG A 73 -13.07 -4.70 0.73
C ARG A 73 -13.19 -4.96 2.23
N ASP A 74 -12.43 -5.91 2.75
CA ASP A 74 -12.46 -6.28 4.17
C ASP A 74 -11.94 -5.15 5.07
N VAL A 75 -10.98 -4.38 4.56
CA VAL A 75 -10.44 -3.17 5.20
C VAL A 75 -11.42 -2.01 5.16
N LYS A 76 -12.16 -1.84 4.06
CA LYS A 76 -13.19 -0.81 3.92
C LYS A 76 -14.30 -1.00 4.96
N ALA A 77 -14.66 -2.25 5.28
CA ALA A 77 -15.61 -2.56 6.35
C ALA A 77 -15.09 -2.20 7.77
N GLN A 78 -13.80 -1.87 7.90
CA GLN A 78 -13.15 -1.48 9.15
C GLN A 78 -12.62 -0.03 9.10
N ASP A 79 -13.32 0.85 8.38
CA ASP A 79 -12.99 2.28 8.22
C ASP A 79 -11.56 2.54 7.70
N ASN A 80 -11.05 1.67 6.83
CA ASN A 80 -9.71 1.81 6.25
C ASN A 80 -8.57 1.88 7.30
N ARG A 81 -8.77 1.28 8.48
CA ARG A 81 -7.77 1.25 9.54
C ARG A 81 -6.50 0.52 9.09
N PHE A 82 -5.34 1.11 9.35
CA PHE A 82 -4.03 0.52 9.01
C PHE A 82 -3.83 -0.90 9.59
N ASN A 83 -4.29 -1.15 10.81
CA ASN A 83 -4.23 -2.48 11.44
C ASN A 83 -5.04 -3.52 10.65
N ALA A 84 -6.19 -3.13 10.07
CA ALA A 84 -6.99 -4.03 9.25
C ALA A 84 -6.24 -4.47 7.99
N ILE A 85 -5.46 -3.57 7.37
CA ILE A 85 -4.63 -3.86 6.19
C ILE A 85 -3.59 -4.92 6.52
N ILE A 86 -2.83 -4.72 7.61
CA ILE A 86 -1.80 -5.68 8.03
C ILE A 86 -2.42 -7.04 8.33
N ARG A 87 -3.54 -7.08 9.08
CA ARG A 87 -4.24 -8.33 9.40
C ARG A 87 -4.70 -9.07 8.15
N GLY A 88 -5.26 -8.35 7.17
CA GLY A 88 -5.67 -8.94 5.90
C GLY A 88 -4.49 -9.58 5.15
N ILE A 89 -3.34 -8.89 5.10
CA ILE A 89 -2.14 -9.41 4.44
C ILE A 89 -1.58 -10.65 5.17
N VAL A 90 -1.49 -10.61 6.50
CA VAL A 90 -0.99 -11.73 7.31
C VAL A 90 -1.90 -12.97 7.15
N ALA A 91 -3.21 -12.78 7.15
CA ALA A 91 -4.18 -13.87 6.96
C ALA A 91 -3.97 -14.58 5.61
N VAL A 92 -3.72 -13.81 4.55
CA VAL A 92 -3.43 -14.34 3.21
C VAL A 92 -2.14 -15.16 3.19
N CYS A 93 -1.08 -14.70 3.85
CA CYS A 93 0.18 -15.47 3.94
C CYS A 93 -0.01 -16.80 4.66
N ILE A 94 -0.80 -16.82 5.75
CA ILE A 94 -1.11 -18.04 6.50
C ILE A 94 -1.86 -19.04 5.62
N GLU A 95 -2.86 -18.59 4.87
CA GLU A 95 -3.63 -19.44 3.95
C GLU A 95 -2.73 -20.03 2.86
N TRP A 96 -1.83 -19.22 2.29
CA TRP A 96 -0.82 -19.68 1.32
C TRP A 96 0.12 -20.74 1.88
N MET A 97 0.64 -20.52 3.09
CA MET A 97 1.53 -21.47 3.76
C MET A 97 0.82 -22.78 4.10
N SER A 98 -0.45 -22.71 4.52
CA SER A 98 -1.28 -23.88 4.82
C SER A 98 -1.53 -24.73 3.57
N ARG A 99 -1.92 -24.10 2.45
CA ARG A 99 -2.16 -24.79 1.17
C ARG A 99 -0.89 -25.45 0.59
N ARG A 100 0.29 -24.85 0.78
CA ARG A 100 1.57 -25.46 0.36
C ARG A 100 1.98 -26.69 1.17
N ARG A 101 1.49 -26.83 2.41
CA ARG A 101 1.84 -27.95 3.29
C ARG A 101 1.02 -29.21 2.99
N SER A 102 -0.23 -29.05 2.56
CA SER A 102 -1.12 -30.17 2.25
C SER A 102 -0.77 -30.95 0.98
N THR A 103 0.03 -30.38 0.07
CA THR A 103 0.43 -31.05 -1.18
C THR A 103 1.64 -31.98 -1.03
N VAL A 104 2.44 -31.81 0.03
CA VAL A 104 3.63 -32.66 0.28
C VAL A 104 3.25 -34.00 0.93
N SER A 105 2.08 -34.10 1.55
CA SER A 105 1.63 -35.31 2.26
C SER A 105 0.93 -36.36 1.37
N ARG A 106 0.70 -36.11 0.08
CA ARG A 106 -0.03 -37.05 -0.81
C ARG A 106 0.86 -37.97 -1.65
N TYR A 107 2.18 -37.89 -1.48
CA TYR A 107 3.15 -38.73 -2.19
C TYR A 107 4.11 -39.47 -1.23
N GLY A 108 3.70 -39.66 0.02
CA GLY A 108 4.42 -40.46 1.01
C GLY A 108 3.64 -41.73 1.35
#